data_AF-A0A0V0GQQ5-F1
#
_entry.id   AF-A0A0V0GQQ5-F1
#
_cell.length_a   1.000
_cell.length_b   1.000
_cell.length_c   1.000
_cell.angle_alpha   90.00
_cell.angle_beta   90.00
_cell.angle_gamma   90.00
#
_symmetry.space_group_name_H-M   'P 1'
#
loop_
_entity.id
_entity.type
_entity.pdbx_description
1 polymer ?
#
loop_
_entity_poly.entity_id
_entity_poly.type
_entity_poly.pdbx_seq_one_letter_code
_entity_poly.pdbx_strand_id
1 'polypeptide(L)'
;MGKYLIFTLVSLSGPMCYAQKIFSQIQFPNIFTWNTMIRGYAESENPYPAIEIHNQMCVNSVAPDTHTYPFLLKAIAKVIDVREGEKVHCIAIRNGFESLVFVQNSLVHFYGAISQAEKAHKVFEEMSDKNLVAWNSV
;
A
#
# COMPACT_ATOMS: atom_id res chain seq x y z
N MET A 1 -10.35 21.63 -3.68
CA MET A 1 -9.03 20.96 -3.68
C MET A 1 -9.16 19.44 -3.73
N GLY A 2 -9.76 18.76 -2.73
CA GLY A 2 -9.86 17.28 -2.73
C GLY A 2 -10.55 16.66 -3.96
N LYS A 3 -11.59 17.30 -4.51
CA LYS A 3 -12.27 16.85 -5.75
C LYS A 3 -11.39 16.93 -7.01
N TYR A 4 -10.44 17.87 -7.08
CA TYR A 4 -9.49 17.97 -8.20
C TYR A 4 -8.42 16.87 -8.11
N LEU A 5 -8.01 16.49 -6.90
CA LEU A 5 -7.10 15.37 -6.68
C LEU A 5 -7.73 14.05 -7.14
N ILE A 6 -9.00 13.82 -6.77
CA ILE A 6 -9.79 12.67 -7.25
C ILE A 6 -9.92 12.71 -8.78
N PHE A 7 -10.21 13.86 -9.38
CA PHE A 7 -10.31 13.99 -10.83
C PHE A 7 -8.98 13.66 -11.53
N THR A 8 -7.83 14.11 -11.01
CA THR A 8 -6.52 13.82 -11.61
C THR A 8 -6.01 12.39 -11.37
N LEU A 9 -6.46 11.72 -10.29
CA LEU A 9 -6.03 10.36 -9.94
C LEU A 9 -6.99 9.27 -10.45
N VAL A 10 -8.27 9.59 -10.66
CA VAL A 10 -9.30 8.66 -11.16
C VAL A 10 -9.54 8.84 -12.67
N SER A 11 -9.19 9.99 -13.26
CA SER A 11 -9.10 10.12 -14.72
C SER A 11 -7.85 9.37 -15.18
N LEU A 12 -8.05 8.09 -15.49
CA LEU A 12 -7.17 7.21 -16.26
C LEU A 12 -6.13 8.00 -17.07
N SER A 13 -4.85 7.71 -16.79
CA SER A 13 -3.63 8.18 -17.49
C SER A 13 -3.20 9.65 -17.37
N GLY A 14 -3.46 10.32 -16.24
CA GLY A 14 -2.62 11.47 -15.86
C GLY A 14 -1.16 11.01 -15.62
N PRO A 15 -0.12 11.66 -16.19
CA PRO A 15 1.25 11.31 -15.86
C PRO A 15 1.45 11.56 -14.36
N MET A 16 1.90 10.55 -13.61
CA MET A 16 2.15 10.67 -12.16
C MET A 16 3.01 11.90 -11.81
N CYS A 17 3.83 12.38 -12.74
CA CYS A 17 4.57 13.64 -12.65
C CYS A 17 3.68 14.86 -12.36
N TYR A 18 2.49 14.96 -12.95
CA TYR A 18 1.56 16.06 -12.68
C TYR A 18 0.91 15.93 -11.31
N ALA A 19 0.45 14.73 -10.94
CA ALA A 19 -0.09 14.46 -9.61
C ALA A 19 0.94 14.79 -8.51
N GLN A 20 2.20 14.41 -8.70
CA GLN A 20 3.30 14.73 -7.78
C GLN A 20 3.53 16.24 -7.64
N LYS A 21 3.46 17.00 -8.74
CA LYS A 21 3.59 18.48 -8.72
C LYS A 21 2.47 19.15 -7.94
N ILE A 22 1.24 18.66 -8.06
CA ILE A 22 0.12 19.18 -7.28
C ILE A 22 0.27 18.77 -5.81
N PHE A 23 0.65 17.52 -5.56
CA PHE A 23 0.89 17.01 -4.22
C PHE A 23 1.94 17.83 -3.46
N SER A 24 3.04 18.21 -4.10
CA SER A 24 4.11 19.00 -3.48
C SER A 24 3.70 20.44 -3.12
N GLN A 25 2.55 20.91 -3.59
CA GLN A 25 2.00 22.24 -3.25
C GLN A 25 1.04 22.20 -2.05
N ILE A 26 0.67 21.01 -1.54
CA ILE A 26 -0.26 20.87 -0.44
C ILE A 26 0.49 21.02 0.89
N GLN A 27 0.28 22.15 1.57
CA GLN A 27 0.65 22.30 2.98
C GLN A 27 -0.33 21.48 3.82
N PHE A 28 0.17 20.46 4.52
CA PHE A 28 -0.61 19.54 5.36
C PHE A 28 -1.54 18.55 4.59
N PRO A 29 -0.96 17.63 3.79
CA PRO A 29 -1.75 16.56 3.19
C PRO A 29 -2.38 15.67 4.28
N ASN A 30 -3.68 15.42 4.16
CA ASN A 30 -4.38 14.48 5.03
C ASN A 30 -4.21 13.03 4.57
N ILE A 31 -4.65 12.06 5.38
CA ILE A 31 -4.52 10.62 5.10
C ILE A 31 -5.10 10.22 3.74
N PHE A 32 -6.20 10.85 3.33
CA PHE A 32 -6.81 10.61 2.02
C PHE A 32 -5.86 11.01 0.88
N THR A 33 -5.24 12.18 0.96
CA THR A 33 -4.27 12.65 -0.06
C THR A 33 -3.07 11.70 -0.15
N TRP A 34 -2.52 11.26 0.99
CA TRP A 34 -1.42 10.28 1.02
C TRP A 34 -1.82 8.94 0.37
N ASN A 35 -2.95 8.37 0.79
CA ASN A 35 -3.45 7.10 0.26
C ASN A 35 -3.72 7.19 -1.25
N THR A 36 -4.17 8.33 -1.74
CA THR A 36 -4.42 8.51 -3.18
C THR A 36 -3.11 8.51 -3.97
N MET A 37 -2.04 9.14 -3.47
CA MET A 37 -0.73 9.10 -4.12
C MET A 37 -0.10 7.71 -4.10
N ILE A 38 -0.19 6.99 -2.97
CA ILE A 38 0.30 5.62 -2.84
C ILE A 38 -0.42 4.70 -3.84
N ARG A 39 -1.74 4.81 -3.92
CA ARG A 39 -2.54 4.06 -4.90
C ARG A 39 -2.16 4.38 -6.33
N GLY A 40 -2.03 5.66 -6.67
CA GLY A 40 -1.65 6.10 -8.02
C GLY A 40 -0.32 5.49 -8.46
N TYR A 41 0.70 5.53 -7.59
CA TYR A 41 1.98 4.90 -7.90
C TYR A 41 1.89 3.36 -7.96
N ALA A 42 1.16 2.72 -7.05
CA ALA A 42 0.97 1.27 -7.06
C ALA A 42 0.31 0.74 -8.34
N GLU A 43 -0.52 1.55 -9.00
CA GLU A 43 -1.19 1.24 -10.27
C GLU A 43 -0.36 1.66 -11.50
N SER A 44 0.64 2.52 -11.33
CA SER A 44 1.50 3.01 -12.43
C SER A 44 2.56 2.01 -12.89
N GLU A 45 3.24 2.35 -13.99
CA GLU A 45 4.39 1.61 -14.53
C GLU A 45 5.61 1.66 -13.59
N ASN A 46 5.79 2.77 -12.86
CA ASN A 46 6.87 2.94 -11.89
C ASN A 46 6.30 3.00 -10.46
N PRO A 47 6.18 1.86 -9.76
CA PRO A 47 5.60 1.79 -8.42
C PRO A 47 6.55 2.23 -7.29
N TYR A 48 7.86 2.35 -7.55
CA TYR A 48 8.85 2.70 -6.52
C TYR A 48 8.50 3.96 -5.70
N PRO A 49 8.01 5.07 -6.29
CA PRO A 49 7.68 6.26 -5.53
C PRO A 49 6.54 6.08 -4.51
N ALA A 50 5.73 5.00 -4.58
CA ALA A 50 4.75 4.70 -3.54
C ALA A 50 5.41 4.51 -2.16
N ILE A 51 6.60 3.92 -2.13
CA ILE A 51 7.39 3.69 -0.92
C ILE A 51 7.87 5.03 -0.34
N GLU A 52 8.35 5.91 -1.22
CA GLU A 52 8.80 7.25 -0.82
C GLU A 52 7.65 8.10 -0.28
N ILE A 53 6.48 8.06 -0.92
CA ILE A 53 5.27 8.73 -0.43
C ILE A 53 4.87 8.19 0.95
N HIS A 54 4.95 6.88 1.18
CA HIS A 54 4.70 6.29 2.50
C HIS A 54 5.73 6.74 3.56
N ASN A 55 7.01 6.81 3.21
CA ASN A 55 8.04 7.32 4.12
C ASN A 55 7.77 8.78 4.50
N GLN A 56 7.41 9.63 3.52
CA GLN A 56 7.03 11.02 3.75
C GLN A 56 5.78 11.14 4.62
N MET A 57 4.76 10.30 4.40
CA MET A 57 3.57 10.20 5.25
C MET A 57 3.95 9.96 6.72
N CYS A 58 4.85 9.01 6.97
CA CYS A 58 5.33 8.68 8.31
C CYS A 58 6.15 9.82 8.94
N VAL A 59 7.04 10.48 8.18
CA VAL A 59 7.82 11.63 8.65
C VAL A 59 6.90 12.80 9.03
N ASN A 60 5.80 12.99 8.31
CA ASN A 60 4.77 13.97 8.62
C ASN A 60 3.83 13.53 9.77
N SER A 61 4.17 12.46 10.49
CA SER A 61 3.39 11.93 11.62
C SER A 61 1.95 11.56 11.26
N VAL A 62 1.69 11.21 10.00
CA VAL A 62 0.41 10.68 9.55
C VAL A 62 0.47 9.16 9.61
N ALA A 63 -0.34 8.54 10.47
CA ALA A 63 -0.36 7.09 10.64
C ALA A 63 -0.98 6.39 9.41
N PRO A 64 -0.33 5.35 8.86
CA PRO A 64 -0.93 4.46 7.86
C PRO A 64 -2.24 3.85 8.38
N ASP A 65 -3.20 3.65 7.48
CA ASP A 65 -4.46 3.00 7.78
C ASP A 65 -4.71 1.78 6.88
N THR A 66 -5.91 1.24 7.04
CA THR A 66 -6.45 0.11 6.31
C THR A 66 -6.46 0.29 4.79
N HIS A 67 -6.47 1.53 4.30
CA HIS A 67 -6.40 1.85 2.88
C HIS A 67 -4.97 2.09 2.40
N THR A 68 -4.00 2.28 3.30
CA THR A 68 -2.58 2.43 2.94
C THR A 68 -1.95 1.09 2.56
N TYR A 69 -2.09 0.07 3.41
CA TYR A 69 -1.34 -1.18 3.29
C TYR A 69 -1.59 -1.95 1.98
N PRO A 70 -2.82 -2.12 1.48
CA PRO A 70 -3.06 -2.91 0.28
C PRO A 70 -2.30 -2.36 -0.95
N PHE A 71 -2.33 -1.04 -1.14
CA PHE A 71 -1.65 -0.41 -2.27
C PHE A 71 -0.14 -0.32 -2.08
N LEU A 72 0.31 -0.07 -0.85
CA LEU A 72 1.75 -0.06 -0.54
C LEU A 72 2.38 -1.44 -0.76
N LEU A 73 1.78 -2.50 -0.21
CA LEU A 73 2.25 -3.87 -0.39
C LEU A 73 2.21 -4.32 -1.86
N LYS A 74 1.18 -3.90 -2.62
CA LYS A 74 1.13 -4.10 -4.08
C LYS A 74 2.30 -3.43 -4.80
N ALA A 75 2.62 -2.18 -4.45
CA ALA A 75 3.75 -1.46 -5.04
C ALA A 75 5.09 -2.14 -4.71
N ILE A 76 5.28 -2.54 -3.46
CA ILE A 76 6.48 -3.24 -2.99
C ILE A 76 6.64 -4.61 -3.68
N ALA A 77 5.54 -5.37 -3.83
CA ALA A 77 5.55 -6.63 -4.57
C ALA A 77 6.05 -6.46 -6.01
N LYS A 78 5.55 -5.42 -6.71
CA LYS A 78 5.95 -5.13 -8.10
C LYS A 78 7.45 -4.80 -8.25
N VAL A 79 8.09 -4.24 -7.22
CA VAL A 79 9.54 -3.97 -7.22
C VAL A 79 10.36 -5.08 -6.57
N ILE A 80 9.70 -6.13 -6.05
CA ILE A 80 10.33 -7.29 -5.40
C ILE A 80 11.24 -6.87 -4.23
N ASP A 81 10.86 -5.82 -3.48
CA ASP A 81 11.62 -5.38 -2.30
C ASP A 81 11.14 -6.12 -1.04
N VAL A 82 11.76 -7.27 -0.78
CA VAL A 82 11.42 -8.13 0.36
C VAL A 82 11.58 -7.40 1.69
N ARG A 83 12.65 -6.59 1.83
CA ARG A 83 12.99 -5.93 3.10
C ARG A 83 11.97 -4.85 3.43
N GLU A 84 11.59 -4.04 2.45
CA GLU A 84 10.58 -3.00 2.68
C GLU A 84 9.20 -3.62 2.98
N GLY A 85 8.85 -4.72 2.32
CA GLY A 85 7.59 -5.41 2.61
C GLY A 85 7.53 -6.02 4.01
N GLU A 86 8.63 -6.62 4.49
CA GLU A 86 8.74 -7.10 5.88
C GLU A 86 8.67 -5.95 6.89
N LYS A 87 9.30 -4.81 6.61
CA LYS A 87 9.19 -3.61 7.44
C LYS A 87 7.74 -3.12 7.51
N VAL A 88 7.04 -3.06 6.37
CA VAL A 88 5.62 -2.66 6.32
C VAL A 88 4.73 -3.66 7.06
N HIS A 89 5.00 -4.96 6.94
CA HIS A 89 4.30 -6.00 7.71
C HIS A 89 4.46 -5.77 9.23
N CYS A 90 5.69 -5.55 9.71
CA CYS A 90 5.94 -5.23 11.11
C CYS A 90 5.22 -3.95 11.56
N ILE A 91 5.17 -2.92 10.70
CA ILE A 91 4.43 -1.68 10.98
C ILE A 91 2.93 -1.94 11.09
N ALA A 92 2.36 -2.79 10.23
CA ALA A 92 0.94 -3.17 10.29
C ALA A 92 0.59 -3.85 11.61
N ILE A 93 1.41 -4.82 12.05
CA ILE A 93 1.24 -5.49 13.34
C ILE A 93 1.36 -4.49 14.50
N ARG A 94 2.39 -3.65 14.49
CA ARG A 94 2.60 -2.66 15.56
C ARG A 94 1.44 -1.68 15.68
N ASN A 95 0.77 -1.38 14.57
CA ASN A 95 -0.37 -0.47 14.53
C ASN A 95 -1.72 -1.17 14.81
N GLY A 96 -1.74 -2.48 15.11
CA GLY A 96 -2.96 -3.21 15.46
C GLY A 96 -3.80 -3.65 14.27
N PHE A 97 -3.21 -3.79 13.09
CA PHE A 97 -3.90 -4.18 11.86
C PHE A 97 -3.71 -5.65 11.47
N GLU A 98 -3.01 -6.44 12.29
CA GLU A 98 -2.68 -7.85 12.04
C GLU A 98 -3.91 -8.76 11.95
N SER A 99 -5.01 -8.42 12.64
CA SER A 99 -6.24 -9.21 12.64
C SER A 99 -7.22 -8.81 11.54
N LEU A 100 -6.90 -7.78 10.74
CA LEU A 100 -7.79 -7.29 9.71
C LEU A 100 -7.62 -8.10 8.43
N VAL A 101 -8.66 -8.85 8.07
CA VAL A 101 -8.67 -9.79 6.95
C VAL A 101 -8.16 -9.20 5.63
N PHE A 102 -8.48 -7.93 5.33
CA PHE A 102 -8.02 -7.29 4.09
C PHE A 102 -6.51 -6.93 4.13
N VAL A 103 -5.93 -6.64 5.30
CA VAL A 103 -4.47 -6.48 5.46
C VAL A 103 -3.78 -7.83 5.35
N GLN A 104 -4.32 -8.85 6.00
CA GLN A 104 -3.82 -10.22 5.91
C GLN A 104 -3.82 -10.73 4.46
N ASN A 105 -4.92 -10.55 3.72
CA ASN A 105 -5.00 -10.87 2.30
C ASN A 105 -3.94 -10.15 1.46
N SER A 106 -3.69 -8.87 1.77
CA SER A 106 -2.66 -8.08 1.07
C SER A 106 -1.26 -8.60 1.36
N LEU A 107 -1.00 -9.08 2.58
CA LEU A 107 0.27 -9.68 2.99
C LEU A 107 0.49 -11.06 2.36
N VAL A 108 -0.54 -11.91 2.31
CA VAL A 108 -0.48 -13.21 1.61
C VAL A 108 -0.15 -13.00 0.14
N HIS A 109 -0.88 -12.10 -0.54
CA HIS A 109 -0.61 -11.76 -1.93
C HIS A 109 0.81 -11.19 -2.11
N PHE A 110 1.26 -10.30 -1.22
CA PHE A 110 2.63 -9.76 -1.26
C PHE A 110 3.67 -10.87 -1.22
N TYR A 111 3.65 -11.74 -0.20
CA TYR A 111 4.64 -12.80 -0.05
C TYR A 111 4.56 -13.82 -1.19
N GLY A 112 3.36 -14.15 -1.69
CA GLY A 112 3.18 -15.00 -2.85
C GLY A 112 3.79 -14.40 -4.12
N ALA A 113 3.56 -13.11 -4.36
CA ALA A 113 4.08 -12.40 -5.53
C ALA A 113 5.62 -12.30 -5.57
N ILE A 114 6.29 -12.35 -4.42
CA ILE A 114 7.76 -12.35 -4.31
C ILE A 114 8.35 -13.74 -4.07
N SER A 115 7.58 -14.81 -4.36
CA SER A 115 7.99 -16.22 -4.24
C SER A 115 8.43 -16.63 -2.82
N GLN A 116 7.88 -15.99 -1.79
CA GLN A 116 8.10 -16.33 -0.38
C GLN A 116 6.94 -17.18 0.15
N ALA A 117 6.72 -18.35 -0.47
CA ALA A 117 5.56 -19.20 -0.22
C ALA A 117 5.38 -19.59 1.26
N GLU A 118 6.48 -19.90 1.96
CA GLU A 118 6.45 -20.23 3.39
C GLU A 118 5.89 -19.08 4.25
N LYS A 119 6.26 -17.84 3.94
CA LYS A 119 5.77 -16.64 4.64
C LYS A 119 4.33 -16.34 4.27
N ALA A 120 3.95 -16.50 3.00
CA ALA A 120 2.56 -16.38 2.56
C ALA A 120 1.66 -17.38 3.29
N HIS A 121 2.09 -18.63 3.37
CA HIS A 121 1.37 -19.70 4.07
C HIS A 121 1.26 -19.41 5.57
N LYS A 122 2.34 -18.96 6.23
CA LYS A 122 2.30 -18.59 7.64
C LYS A 122 1.28 -17.49 7.93
N VAL A 123 1.26 -16.43 7.13
CA VAL A 123 0.26 -15.35 7.27
C VAL A 123 -1.16 -15.91 7.06
N PHE A 124 -1.36 -16.79 6.08
CA PHE A 124 -2.64 -17.43 5.82
C PHE A 124 -3.13 -18.31 6.98
N GLU A 125 -2.22 -19.03 7.65
CA GLU A 125 -2.56 -19.85 8.83
C GLU A 125 -2.95 -19.00 10.04
N GLU A 126 -2.33 -17.83 10.21
CA GLU A 126 -2.64 -16.87 11.28
C GLU A 126 -3.99 -16.13 11.05
N MET A 127 -4.62 -16.26 9.88
CA MET A 127 -5.94 -15.67 9.60
C MET A 127 -7.05 -16.38 10.36
N SER A 128 -7.78 -15.63 11.21
CA SER A 128 -8.95 -16.14 11.93
C SER A 128 -10.18 -16.35 11.04
N ASP A 129 -10.27 -15.63 9.92
CA ASP A 129 -11.35 -15.72 8.93
C ASP A 129 -10.77 -15.82 7.51
N LYS A 130 -10.71 -17.05 6.98
CA LYS A 130 -10.14 -17.38 5.67
C LYS A 130 -11.21 -17.19 4.59
N ASN A 131 -11.31 -16.00 4.02
CA ASN A 131 -12.25 -15.72 2.92
C ASN A 131 -11.73 -16.24 1.56
N LEU A 132 -12.58 -16.23 0.53
CA LEU A 132 -12.26 -16.74 -0.82
C LEU A 132 -10.99 -16.12 -1.43
N VAL A 133 -10.71 -14.85 -1.12
CA VAL A 133 -9.50 -14.15 -1.59
C VAL A 133 -8.24 -14.76 -0.98
N ALA A 134 -8.28 -15.12 0.31
CA ALA A 134 -7.17 -15.77 1.00
C ALA A 134 -6.81 -17.12 0.35
N TRP A 135 -7.83 -17.94 0.05
CA TRP A 135 -7.65 -19.25 -0.58
C TRP A 135 -7.06 -19.20 -1.99
N ASN A 136 -7.37 -18.16 -2.77
CA ASN A 136 -6.83 -18.01 -4.13
C ASN A 136 -5.41 -17.42 -4.16
N SER A 137 -4.86 -17.04 -3.01
CA SER A 137 -3.57 -16.36 -2.90
C SER A 137 -2.43 -17.24 -2.36
N VAL A 138 -2.73 -18.51 -2.02
CA VAL A 138 -1.77 -19.55 -1.57
C VAL A 138 -1.51 -20.55 -2.69
#